data_AF-Q18EK8-F1
#
_entry.id   AF-Q18EK8-F1
#
_cell.length_a   1.000
_cell.length_b   1.000
_cell.length_c   1.000
_cell.angle_alpha   90.00
_cell.angle_beta   90.00
_cell.angle_gamma   90.00
#
_symmetry.space_group_name_H-M   'P 1'
#
loop_
_entity.id
_entity.type
_entity.pdbx_description
1 polymer ?
#
loop_
_entity_poly.entity_id
_entity_poly.type
_entity_poly.pdbx_seq_one_letter_code
_entity_poly.pdbx_strand_id
1 'polypeptide(L)'
;MSGAQLREAYRDNLKYVLTEVERLLSYINCPVVVTTDHRKFPGENGRYLHAHLYHRISREVPCFEVADELVNQNQLDDYKPRHEVNTWQNQQTESSDEVRQRLRHLGYN
;
A
#
# COMPACT_ATOMS: atom_id res chain seq x y z
N MET A 1 -18.48 3.51 -8.79
CA MET A 1 -17.55 2.41 -9.14
C MET A 1 -18.26 1.08 -8.94
N SER A 2 -18.13 0.16 -9.89
CA SER A 2 -18.58 -1.23 -9.69
C SER A 2 -17.63 -1.98 -8.74
N GLY A 3 -18.09 -3.09 -8.15
CA GLY A 3 -17.23 -3.91 -7.30
C GLY A 3 -16.00 -4.48 -8.04
N ALA A 4 -16.09 -4.67 -9.36
CA ALA A 4 -14.94 -5.08 -10.17
C ALA A 4 -13.90 -3.95 -10.28
N GLN A 5 -14.34 -2.71 -10.52
CA GLN A 5 -13.45 -1.54 -10.56
C GLN A 5 -12.74 -1.31 -9.22
N LEU A 6 -13.43 -1.54 -8.10
CA LEU A 6 -12.82 -1.39 -6.78
C LEU A 6 -11.75 -2.46 -6.50
N ARG A 7 -12.00 -3.71 -6.93
CA ARG A 7 -11.01 -4.78 -6.82
C ARG A 7 -9.78 -4.51 -7.69
N GLU A 8 -9.95 -3.97 -8.89
CA GLU A 8 -8.83 -3.63 -9.75
C GLU A 8 -8.01 -2.48 -9.15
N ALA A 9 -8.66 -1.40 -8.71
CA ALA A 9 -7.98 -0.30 -8.03
C ALA A 9 -7.21 -0.76 -6.78
N TYR A 10 -7.77 -1.71 -6.01
CA TYR A 10 -7.07 -2.32 -4.87
C TYR A 10 -5.84 -3.12 -5.31
N ARG A 11 -5.94 -3.91 -6.38
CA ARG A 11 -4.80 -4.66 -6.94
C ARG A 11 -3.71 -3.73 -7.45
N ASP A 12 -4.08 -2.65 -8.13
CA ASP A 12 -3.11 -1.67 -8.63
C ASP A 12 -2.39 -0.97 -7.49
N ASN A 13 -3.12 -0.55 -6.45
CA ASN A 13 -2.49 0.00 -5.25
C ASN A 13 -1.50 -1.00 -4.61
N LEU A 14 -1.89 -2.28 -4.52
CA LEU A 14 -1.02 -3.31 -3.98
C LEU A 14 0.25 -3.51 -4.82
N LYS A 15 0.18 -3.44 -6.16
CA LYS A 15 1.36 -3.50 -7.03
C LYS A 15 2.35 -2.38 -6.68
N TYR A 16 1.87 -1.15 -6.52
CA TYR A 16 2.73 -0.02 -6.14
C TYR A 16 3.40 -0.23 -4.77
N VAL A 17 2.63 -0.69 -3.78
CA VAL A 17 3.18 -0.98 -2.44
C VAL A 17 4.25 -2.06 -2.52
N LEU A 18 4.00 -3.16 -3.24
CA LEU A 18 4.95 -4.27 -3.36
C LEU A 18 6.24 -3.85 -4.08
N THR A 19 6.15 -3.01 -5.13
CA THR A 19 7.33 -2.44 -5.78
C THR A 19 8.18 -1.61 -4.81
N GLU A 20 7.55 -0.87 -3.91
CA GLU A 20 8.28 -0.07 -2.92
C GLU A 20 8.87 -0.93 -1.79
N VAL A 21 8.16 -1.96 -1.37
CA VAL A 21 8.68 -2.96 -0.42
C VAL A 21 9.90 -3.66 -1.02
N GLU A 22 9.83 -4.14 -2.26
CA GLU A 22 10.97 -4.75 -2.96
C GLU A 22 12.17 -3.80 -3.03
N ARG A 23 11.91 -2.53 -3.36
CA ARG A 23 12.95 -1.49 -3.34
C ARG A 23 13.57 -1.36 -1.96
N LEU A 24 12.78 -1.26 -0.89
CA LEU A 24 13.27 -1.16 0.49
C LEU A 24 14.09 -2.38 0.91
N LEU A 25 13.61 -3.58 0.60
CA LEU A 25 14.30 -4.84 0.93
C LEU A 25 15.72 -4.87 0.37
N SER A 26 15.93 -4.35 -0.84
CA SER A 26 17.25 -4.30 -1.47
C SER A 26 18.31 -3.54 -0.65
N TYR A 27 17.92 -2.70 0.32
CA TYR A 27 18.85 -1.94 1.18
C TYR A 27 18.98 -2.49 2.61
N ILE A 28 18.16 -3.49 2.99
CA ILE A 28 18.16 -4.06 4.34
C ILE A 28 19.15 -5.22 4.39
N ASN A 29 20.00 -5.27 5.42
CA ASN A 29 21.09 -6.25 5.55
C ASN A 29 20.88 -7.28 6.68
N CYS A 30 19.62 -7.56 7.00
CA CYS A 30 19.24 -8.53 8.02
C CYS A 30 18.03 -9.36 7.55
N PRO A 31 17.71 -10.49 8.21
CA PRO A 31 16.51 -11.25 7.91
C PRO A 31 15.24 -10.39 8.03
N VAL A 32 14.36 -10.46 7.03
CA VAL A 32 13.13 -9.64 6.98
C VAL A 32 11.88 -10.51 6.92
N VAL A 33 10.87 -10.09 7.68
CA VAL A 33 9.49 -10.57 7.57
C VAL A 33 8.61 -9.40 7.13
N VAL A 34 7.82 -9.62 6.07
CA VAL A 34 6.82 -8.65 5.59
C VAL A 34 5.43 -9.10 6.00
N THR A 35 4.69 -8.19 6.63
CA THR A 35 3.30 -8.42 7.07
C THR A 35 2.46 -7.14 6.98
N THR A 36 1.17 -7.23 7.28
CA THR A 36 0.23 -6.11 7.37
C THR A 36 -0.55 -6.19 8.67
N ASP A 37 -0.90 -5.03 9.20
CA ASP A 37 -1.71 -4.85 10.40
C ASP A 37 -3.12 -5.46 10.29
N HIS A 38 -3.76 -5.33 9.13
CA HIS A 38 -5.12 -5.82 8.89
C HIS A 38 -5.47 -5.96 7.40
N ARG A 39 -6.48 -6.78 7.09
CA ARG A 39 -7.11 -6.85 5.76
C ARG A 39 -8.27 -5.85 5.66
N LYS A 40 -8.42 -5.24 4.47
CA LYS A 40 -9.54 -4.36 4.11
C LYS A 40 -10.59 -5.11 3.29
N PHE A 41 -11.87 -4.86 3.52
CA PHE A 41 -12.94 -5.41 2.68
C PHE A 41 -13.08 -4.61 1.37
N PRO A 42 -12.93 -5.23 0.19
CA PRO A 42 -13.09 -4.56 -1.10
C PRO A 42 -14.53 -4.70 -1.65
N GLY A 43 -15.55 -4.87 -0.80
CA GLY A 43 -16.94 -5.10 -1.22
C GLY A 43 -17.45 -6.54 -1.06
N GLU A 44 -16.68 -7.45 -0.45
CA GLU A 44 -17.10 -8.83 -0.16
C GLU A 44 -18.35 -8.82 0.74
N ASN A 45 -19.42 -9.54 0.32
CA ASN A 45 -20.71 -9.57 1.03
C ASN A 45 -21.33 -8.18 1.28
N GLY A 46 -21.07 -7.21 0.39
CA GLY A 46 -21.54 -5.83 0.55
C GLY A 46 -20.79 -5.02 1.61
N ARG A 47 -19.71 -5.57 2.18
CA ARG A 47 -18.90 -4.91 3.21
C ARG A 47 -17.73 -4.18 2.58
N TYR A 48 -17.50 -2.96 3.03
CA TYR A 48 -16.42 -2.10 2.57
C TYR A 48 -15.60 -1.61 3.75
N LEU A 49 -14.34 -1.25 3.48
CA LEU A 49 -13.44 -0.63 4.45
C LEU A 49 -13.29 -1.51 5.72
N HIS A 50 -13.49 -0.90 6.89
CA HIS A 50 -13.36 -1.51 8.22
C HIS A 50 -14.72 -1.64 8.91
N ALA A 51 -15.81 -1.85 8.16
CA ALA A 51 -17.18 -1.83 8.68
C ALA A 51 -17.40 -2.76 9.90
N HIS A 52 -16.55 -3.78 10.10
CA HIS A 52 -16.57 -4.63 11.29
C HIS A 52 -15.15 -5.05 11.71
N LEU A 53 -14.55 -4.30 12.65
CA LEU A 53 -13.19 -4.53 13.18
C LEU A 53 -12.94 -5.95 13.75
N TYR A 54 -14.00 -6.69 14.07
CA TYR A 54 -13.92 -8.01 14.69
C TYR A 54 -14.07 -9.18 13.71
N HIS A 55 -14.27 -8.90 12.41
CA HIS A 55 -14.46 -9.99 11.46
C HIS A 55 -13.16 -10.77 11.26
N ARG A 56 -13.23 -12.11 11.30
CA ARG A 56 -12.06 -13.00 11.15
C ARG A 56 -11.20 -12.63 9.94
N ILE A 57 -11.84 -12.36 8.80
CA ILE A 57 -11.15 -11.99 7.55
C ILE A 57 -10.26 -10.75 7.70
N SER A 58 -10.63 -9.77 8.54
CA SER A 58 -9.80 -8.58 8.77
C SER A 58 -8.50 -8.89 9.52
N ARG A 59 -8.42 -10.06 10.17
CA ARG A 59 -7.27 -10.54 10.94
C ARG A 59 -6.45 -11.59 10.19
N GLU A 60 -6.93 -12.05 9.03
CA GLU A 60 -6.16 -12.92 8.15
C GLU A 60 -5.27 -12.05 7.27
N VAL A 61 -3.99 -12.04 7.60
CA VAL A 61 -3.00 -11.16 7.00
C VAL A 61 -1.84 -11.96 6.41
N PRO A 62 -1.24 -11.50 5.29
CA PRO A 62 0.00 -12.06 4.79
C PRO A 62 1.11 -11.94 5.84
N CYS A 63 1.95 -12.97 5.90
CA CYS A 63 3.20 -12.98 6.64
C CYS A 63 4.20 -13.76 5.79
N PHE A 64 5.22 -13.09 5.29
CA PHE A 64 6.20 -13.66 4.37
C PHE A 64 7.60 -13.46 4.92
N GLU A 65 8.34 -14.56 5.08
CA GLU A 65 9.79 -14.50 5.20
C GLU A 65 10.37 -14.14 3.83
N VAL A 66 11.26 -13.16 3.81
CA VAL A 66 11.89 -12.69 2.59
C VAL A 66 13.13 -13.52 2.33
N ALA A 67 13.28 -13.98 1.08
CA ALA A 67 14.44 -14.75 0.67
C ALA A 67 15.69 -13.86 0.60
N ASP A 68 16.84 -14.46 0.92
CA ASP A 68 18.11 -13.73 1.02
C ASP A 68 18.51 -13.04 -0.30
N GLU A 69 18.04 -13.54 -1.44
CA GLU A 69 18.34 -12.95 -2.76
C GLU A 69 17.70 -11.59 -2.96
N LEU A 70 16.65 -11.22 -2.20
CA LEU A 70 15.94 -9.95 -2.32
C LEU A 70 16.45 -8.87 -1.37
N VAL A 71 17.32 -9.23 -0.42
CA VAL A 71 17.86 -8.32 0.59
C VAL A 71 19.32 -7.96 0.30
N ASN A 72 19.77 -6.83 0.86
CA ASN A 72 21.18 -6.42 0.82
C ASN A 72 21.81 -6.36 -0.59
N GLN A 73 21.02 -6.04 -1.61
CA GLN A 73 21.51 -5.89 -2.98
C GLN A 73 22.20 -4.54 -3.21
N ASN A 74 21.83 -3.52 -2.42
CA ASN A 74 22.28 -2.14 -2.54
C ASN A 74 22.88 -1.63 -1.22
N GLN A 75 23.74 -0.61 -1.31
CA GLN A 75 24.29 0.07 -0.14
C GLN A 75 23.24 0.99 0.47
N LEU A 76 23.06 0.94 1.79
CA LEU A 76 22.05 1.75 2.50
C LEU A 76 22.23 3.26 2.26
N ASP A 77 23.47 3.72 2.11
CA ASP A 77 23.79 5.13 1.86
C ASP A 77 23.25 5.64 0.50
N ASP A 78 22.98 4.72 -0.44
CA ASP A 78 22.39 5.03 -1.74
C ASP A 78 20.86 5.07 -1.71
N TYR A 79 20.23 4.83 -0.55
CA TYR A 79 18.79 4.86 -0.42
C TYR A 79 18.24 6.28 -0.64
N LYS A 80 17.49 6.44 -1.74
CA LYS A 80 16.72 7.65 -2.01
C LYS A 80 15.23 7.32 -1.94
N PRO A 81 14.43 8.03 -1.12
CA PRO A 81 12.98 7.89 -1.14
C PRO A 81 12.48 8.15 -2.57
N ARG A 82 11.70 7.21 -3.13
CA ARG A 82 11.12 7.40 -4.47
C ARG A 82 10.12 8.57 -4.52
N HIS A 83 9.52 8.83 -3.37
CA HIS A 83 8.76 10.04 -3.10
C HIS A 83 9.44 10.69 -1.91
N GLU A 84 9.92 11.93 -2.09
CA GLU A 84 10.06 12.80 -0.93
C GLU A 84 8.69 12.79 -0.27
N VAL A 85 8.64 12.40 1.02
CA VAL A 85 7.53 12.86 1.84
C VAL A 85 7.70 14.36 1.79
N ASN A 86 7.02 15.01 0.85
CA ASN A 86 6.91 16.45 0.85
C ASN A 86 6.51 16.74 2.29
N THR A 87 7.44 17.29 3.06
CA THR A 87 7.07 18.16 4.17
C THR A 87 5.91 18.93 3.63
N TRP A 88 4.75 18.91 4.30
CA TRP A 88 3.49 19.51 3.88
C TRP A 88 3.64 21.03 3.69
N GLN A 89 4.51 21.43 2.77
CA GLN A 89 4.84 22.74 2.27
C GLN A 89 4.12 22.79 0.94
N ASN A 90 2.82 23.06 1.02
CA ASN A 90 2.15 24.10 0.25
C ASN A 90 2.64 24.38 -1.19
N GLN A 91 2.96 23.36 -2.00
CA GLN A 91 3.38 23.56 -3.38
C GLN A 91 2.85 22.45 -4.28
N GLN A 92 1.53 22.44 -4.48
CA GLN A 92 0.91 22.54 -5.81
C GLN A 92 -0.59 22.30 -5.65
N THR A 93 -1.37 23.29 -6.06
CA THR A 93 -2.78 23.18 -6.36
C THR A 93 -2.98 22.13 -7.46
N GLU A 94 -2.96 20.85 -7.11
CA GLU A 94 -3.73 19.87 -7.89
C GLU A 94 -5.17 20.40 -7.91
N SER A 95 -5.78 20.40 -9.11
CA SER A 95 -7.20 20.75 -9.23
C SER A 95 -7.97 19.95 -8.19
N SER A 96 -8.85 20.62 -7.44
CA SER A 96 -9.69 19.96 -6.43
C SER A 96 -10.36 18.70 -7.00
N ASP A 97 -10.63 18.67 -8.30
CA ASP A 97 -11.25 17.55 -8.99
C ASP A 97 -10.33 16.34 -9.20
N GLU A 98 -9.03 16.52 -9.44
CA GLU A 98 -8.07 15.41 -9.56
C GLU A 98 -7.83 14.76 -8.20
N VAL A 99 -7.68 15.58 -7.15
CA VAL A 99 -7.59 15.13 -5.77
C VAL A 99 -8.87 14.39 -5.37
N ARG A 100 -10.04 14.97 -5.66
CA ARG A 100 -11.33 14.32 -5.40
C ARG A 100 -11.49 13.02 -6.17
N GLN A 101 -11.02 12.95 -7.41
CA GLN A 101 -11.08 11.73 -8.21
C GLN A 101 -10.18 10.64 -7.63
N ARG A 102 -8.98 11.00 -7.18
CA ARG A 102 -8.04 10.09 -6.51
C ARG A 102 -8.58 9.64 -5.15
N LEU A 103 -9.16 10.55 -4.37
CA LEU A 103 -9.81 10.23 -3.09
C LEU A 103 -11.02 9.32 -3.28
N ARG A 104 -11.82 9.54 -4.33
CA ARG A 104 -12.91 8.64 -4.73
C ARG A 104 -12.40 7.25 -5.09
N HIS A 105 -11.28 7.13 -5.80
CA HIS A 105 -10.65 5.83 -6.08
C HIS A 105 -10.17 5.12 -4.80
N LEU A 106 -9.87 5.87 -3.74
CA LEU A 106 -9.49 5.33 -2.41
C LEU A 106 -10.70 5.04 -1.50
N GLY A 107 -11.92 5.40 -1.94
CA GLY A 107 -13.17 5.17 -1.22
C GLY A 107 -13.55 6.28 -0.24
N TYR A 108 -12.94 7.46 -0.36
CA TYR A 108 -13.32 8.66 0.39
C TYR A 108 -14.25 9.52 -0.48
N ASN A 109 -15.39 9.94 0.09
CA ASN A 109 -16.37 10.82 -0.54
C ASN A 109 -16.34 12.21 0.10
#